data_AF-A0A0B8MY25-F1
#
_entry.id   AF-A0A0B8MY25-F1
#
_cell.length_a   1.000
_cell.length_b   1.000
_cell.length_c   1.000
_cell.angle_alpha   90.00
_cell.angle_beta   90.00
_cell.angle_gamma   90.00
#
_symmetry.space_group_name_H-M   'P 1'
#
loop_
_entity.id
_entity.type
_entity.pdbx_description
1 polymer ?
#
loop_
_entity_poly.entity_id
_entity_poly.type
_entity_poly.pdbx_seq_one_letter_code
_entity_poly.pdbx_strand_id
1 'polypeptide(L)'
;MPDVSSAFVSHDIRFSHVLGDSPKLELLVENNIYPFAHEAGVFFESTNELFITSNRFGDKPDTPSHQERVQISKVTINDSEPSKSVCEEIDSSAVPMGNGGVNYKDGILFCGQGSLDKPSGLYFMQATAPYIVELLVSNYHSREFKLRQRCNHPRRRVDMVHRSAVWI
;
A
#
# COMPACT_ATOMS: atom_id res chain seq x y z
N MET A 1 23.87 7.39 27.11
CA MET A 1 23.29 6.72 25.93
C MET A 1 22.06 7.52 25.57
N PRO A 2 22.08 8.31 24.49
CA PRO A 2 21.22 9.47 24.34
C PRO A 2 19.79 9.07 23.99
N ASP A 3 18.85 9.88 24.50
CA ASP A 3 17.40 9.80 24.33
C ASP A 3 17.00 9.92 22.86
N VAL A 4 16.73 8.78 22.22
CA VAL A 4 15.98 8.70 20.97
C VAL A 4 14.53 8.98 21.37
N SER A 5 14.11 10.23 21.20
CA SER A 5 12.71 10.68 21.24
C SER A 5 11.74 9.53 20.98
N SER A 6 10.81 9.30 21.91
CA SER A 6 9.95 8.11 22.15
C SER A 6 9.30 7.38 20.95
N ALA A 7 9.43 7.91 19.74
CA ALA A 7 8.87 7.38 18.50
C ALA A 7 9.72 6.29 17.83
N PHE A 8 11.04 6.21 18.08
CA PHE A 8 11.92 5.25 17.43
C PHE A 8 12.57 4.28 18.42
N VAL A 9 12.57 2.99 18.09
CA VAL A 9 13.24 1.95 18.87
C VAL A 9 14.36 1.35 18.02
N SER A 10 15.60 1.40 18.52
CA SER A 10 16.77 0.84 17.83
C SER A 10 17.21 -0.48 18.46
N HIS A 11 17.34 -1.52 17.64
CA HIS A 11 17.89 -2.83 18.03
C HIS A 11 19.29 -3.10 17.46
N ASP A 12 19.76 -2.26 16.54
CA ASP A 12 21.06 -2.38 15.87
C ASP A 12 21.62 -0.97 15.65
N ILE A 13 22.92 -0.79 15.93
CA ILE A 13 23.57 0.52 15.81
C ILE A 13 23.50 1.07 14.38
N ARG A 14 23.44 0.22 13.36
CA ARG A 14 23.36 0.64 11.96
C ARG A 14 22.04 1.37 11.64
N PHE A 15 20.99 1.19 12.46
CA PHE A 15 19.74 1.91 12.29
C PHE A 15 19.90 3.43 12.44
N SER A 16 20.83 3.90 13.28
CA SER A 16 21.07 5.34 13.40
C SER A 16 21.63 5.95 12.11
N HIS A 17 22.31 5.16 11.26
CA HIS A 17 22.76 5.64 9.96
C HIS A 17 21.61 5.84 8.96
N VAL A 18 20.47 5.17 9.17
CA VAL A 18 19.25 5.35 8.36
C VAL A 18 18.49 6.59 8.81
N LEU A 19 18.41 6.82 10.13
CA LEU A 19 17.70 7.94 10.73
C LEU A 19 18.36 9.31 10.47
N GLY A 20 19.68 9.32 10.29
CA GLY A 20 20.45 10.57 10.23
C GLY A 20 20.52 11.27 11.59
N ASP A 21 20.92 12.54 11.58
CA ASP A 21 21.25 13.28 12.81
C ASP A 21 20.01 13.81 13.57
N SER A 22 18.87 13.95 12.89
CA SER A 22 17.65 14.56 13.45
C SER A 22 16.39 13.88 12.90
N PRO A 23 16.14 12.60 13.27
CA PRO A 23 14.99 11.86 12.79
C PRO A 23 13.69 12.45 13.34
N LYS A 24 12.66 12.47 12.50
CA LYS A 24 11.31 12.92 12.82
C LYS A 24 10.29 11.96 12.21
N LEU A 25 9.06 12.00 12.73
CA LEU A 25 7.91 11.39 12.10
C LEU A 25 6.93 12.50 11.77
N GLU A 26 6.61 12.67 10.50
CA GLU A 26 5.69 13.71 10.03
C GLU A 26 4.49 13.08 9.32
N LEU A 27 3.29 13.57 9.66
CA LEU A 27 2.06 13.12 9.02
C LEU A 27 2.01 13.70 7.62
N LEU A 28 1.99 12.83 6.61
CA LEU A 28 1.77 13.28 5.23
C LEU A 28 0.27 13.46 4.95
N VAL A 29 -0.49 12.40 5.21
CA VAL A 29 -1.91 12.28 4.86
C VAL A 29 -2.61 11.38 5.87
N GLU A 30 -3.82 11.76 6.28
CA GLU A 30 -4.75 10.94 7.06
C GLU A 30 -6.04 10.70 6.25
N ASN A 31 -6.56 9.48 6.27
CA ASN A 31 -7.89 9.16 5.73
C ASN A 31 -8.73 8.47 6.80
N ASN A 32 -9.89 9.08 7.11
CA ASN A 32 -10.82 8.61 8.13
C ASN A 32 -12.02 7.82 7.55
N ILE A 33 -12.07 7.61 6.23
CA ILE A 33 -13.17 6.92 5.53
C ILE A 33 -12.89 5.42 5.45
N TYR A 34 -11.66 5.02 5.12
CA TYR A 34 -11.24 3.63 5.00
C TYR A 34 -9.72 3.52 5.29
N PRO A 35 -9.21 2.32 5.60
CA PRO A 35 -7.80 2.13 5.95
C PRO A 35 -6.88 2.20 4.72
N PHE A 36 -6.67 3.40 4.18
CA PHE A 36 -6.05 3.63 2.88
C PHE A 36 -4.55 3.30 2.80
N ALA A 37 -3.86 3.29 3.95
CA ALA A 37 -2.44 3.04 4.05
C ALA A 37 -2.17 1.79 4.88
N HIS A 38 -1.87 0.68 4.21
CA HIS A 38 -1.67 -0.62 4.86
C HIS A 38 -0.40 -1.33 4.39
N GLU A 39 -0.18 -1.43 3.07
CA GLU A 39 1.00 -2.11 2.51
C GLU A 39 1.50 -1.42 1.23
N ALA A 40 2.54 -1.98 0.61
CA ALA A 40 3.07 -1.58 -0.69
C ALA A 40 3.49 -0.11 -0.79
N GLY A 41 4.13 0.44 0.24
CA GLY A 41 4.77 1.76 0.17
C GLY A 41 5.90 1.76 -0.87
N VAL A 42 5.64 2.27 -2.07
CA VAL A 42 6.60 2.34 -3.18
C VAL A 42 6.90 3.79 -3.49
N PHE A 43 8.13 4.21 -3.22
CA PHE A 43 8.57 5.60 -3.36
C PHE A 43 9.35 5.83 -4.66
N PHE A 44 9.08 6.95 -5.33
CA PHE A 44 9.82 7.44 -6.50
C PHE A 44 10.46 8.79 -6.18
N GLU A 45 11.78 8.77 -5.94
CA GLU A 45 12.55 9.97 -5.63
C GLU A 45 12.47 11.04 -6.73
N SER A 46 12.49 10.62 -8.01
CA SER A 46 12.49 11.54 -9.15
C SER A 46 11.24 12.43 -9.25
N THR A 47 10.11 11.99 -8.70
CA THR A 47 8.84 12.71 -8.72
C THR A 47 8.35 13.08 -7.32
N ASN A 48 9.06 12.65 -6.27
CA ASN A 48 8.67 12.75 -4.88
C ASN A 48 7.25 12.19 -4.62
N GLU A 49 6.98 11.02 -5.20
CA GLU A 49 5.67 10.35 -5.15
C GLU A 49 5.77 9.02 -4.40
N LEU A 50 4.82 8.78 -3.50
CA LEU A 50 4.66 7.54 -2.75
C LEU A 50 3.36 6.86 -3.12
N PHE A 51 3.43 5.63 -3.58
CA PHE A 51 2.28 4.78 -3.87
C PHE A 51 2.03 3.84 -2.70
N ILE A 52 0.76 3.60 -2.38
CA ILE A 52 0.35 2.84 -1.21
C ILE A 52 -0.90 2.03 -1.54
N THR A 53 -1.02 0.85 -0.94
CA THR A 53 -2.23 0.04 -0.99
C THR A 53 -2.98 0.08 0.34
N SER A 54 -4.31 0.17 0.26
CA SER A 54 -5.19 0.10 1.42
C SER A 54 -5.26 -1.32 1.98
N ASN A 55 -5.79 -1.46 3.21
CA ASN A 55 -6.30 -2.75 3.63
C ASN A 55 -7.57 -3.07 2.81
N ARG A 56 -8.02 -4.32 2.84
CA ARG A 56 -9.31 -4.70 2.26
C ARG A 56 -10.44 -3.94 2.96
N PHE A 57 -11.30 -3.32 2.16
CA PHE A 57 -12.52 -2.68 2.62
C PHE A 57 -13.64 -2.93 1.61
N GLY A 58 -14.88 -2.72 2.02
CA GLY A 58 -16.05 -2.84 1.16
C GLY A 58 -17.10 -1.81 1.55
N ASP A 59 -18.12 -1.68 0.73
CA ASP A 59 -19.27 -0.86 1.04
C ASP A 59 -19.99 -1.38 2.31
N LYS A 60 -20.75 -0.49 2.97
CA LYS A 60 -21.42 -0.78 4.25
C LYS A 60 -22.13 -2.14 4.24
N PRO A 61 -22.22 -2.82 5.40
CA PRO A 61 -22.81 -4.16 5.51
C PRO A 61 -24.23 -4.32 4.96
N ASP A 62 -24.97 -3.21 4.77
CA ASP A 62 -26.33 -3.19 4.25
C ASP A 62 -26.43 -3.01 2.74
N THR A 63 -25.29 -2.95 2.02
CA THR A 63 -25.28 -2.91 0.56
C THR A 63 -25.28 -4.33 -0.02
N PRO A 64 -26.23 -4.67 -0.92
CA PRO A 64 -26.34 -6.02 -1.50
C PRO A 64 -25.08 -6.47 -2.28
N SER A 65 -24.27 -5.51 -2.72
CA SER A 65 -23.05 -5.70 -3.52
C SER A 65 -21.80 -5.49 -2.68
N HIS A 66 -21.57 -6.31 -1.63
CA HIS A 66 -20.33 -6.31 -0.85
C HIS A 66 -19.10 -6.62 -1.74
N GLN A 67 -18.65 -5.66 -2.55
CA GLN A 67 -17.47 -5.78 -3.36
C GLN A 67 -16.29 -5.35 -2.50
N GLU A 68 -15.70 -6.31 -1.79
CA GLU A 68 -14.40 -6.09 -1.16
C GLU A 68 -13.39 -5.66 -2.22
N ARG A 69 -12.64 -4.61 -1.93
CA ARG A 69 -11.57 -4.08 -2.78
C ARG A 69 -10.39 -3.62 -1.96
N VAL A 70 -9.28 -3.42 -2.65
CA VAL A 70 -8.13 -2.65 -2.19
C VAL A 70 -7.98 -1.43 -3.10
N GLN A 71 -7.71 -0.28 -2.52
CA GLN A 71 -7.46 0.97 -3.22
C GLN A 71 -5.94 1.18 -3.35
N ILE A 72 -5.51 1.66 -4.52
CA ILE A 72 -4.15 2.16 -4.74
C ILE A 72 -4.22 3.68 -4.63
N SER A 73 -3.43 4.27 -3.77
CA SER A 73 -3.35 5.72 -3.59
C SER A 73 -1.95 6.21 -3.92
N LYS A 74 -1.86 7.40 -4.51
CA LYS A 74 -0.60 8.12 -4.72
C LYS A 74 -0.57 9.36 -3.85
N VAL A 75 0.51 9.54 -3.13
CA VAL A 75 0.81 10.72 -2.33
C VAL A 75 1.95 11.47 -3.00
N THR A 76 1.70 12.68 -3.48
CA THR A 76 2.75 13.62 -3.90
C THR A 76 3.20 14.40 -2.68
N ILE A 77 4.46 14.21 -2.28
CA ILE A 77 5.00 14.72 -1.02
C ILE A 77 5.38 16.20 -1.18
N ASN A 78 5.02 17.00 -0.18
CA ASN A 78 5.48 18.38 -0.08
C ASN A 78 6.59 18.49 0.96
N ASP A 79 7.86 18.57 0.51
CA ASP A 79 9.02 18.60 1.40
C ASP A 79 9.07 19.83 2.32
N SER A 80 8.45 20.93 1.91
CA SER A 80 8.44 22.17 2.70
C SER A 80 7.37 22.15 3.79
N GLU A 81 6.28 21.41 3.57
CA GLU A 81 5.16 21.31 4.49
C GLU A 81 4.47 19.94 4.33
N PRO A 82 5.00 18.88 4.98
CA PRO A 82 4.58 17.51 4.76
C PRO A 82 3.08 17.27 4.93
N SER A 83 2.42 17.98 5.87
CA SER A 83 0.97 17.92 6.10
C SER A 83 0.12 18.48 4.96
N LYS A 84 0.72 19.14 3.97
CA LYS A 84 0.07 19.61 2.73
C LYS A 84 0.35 18.68 1.53
N SER A 85 0.88 17.49 1.77
CA SER A 85 1.02 16.46 0.73
C SER A 85 -0.34 16.11 0.15
N VAL A 86 -0.39 15.85 -1.15
CA VAL A 86 -1.65 15.61 -1.88
C VAL A 86 -1.81 14.12 -2.11
N CYS A 87 -2.97 13.57 -1.74
CA CYS A 87 -3.31 12.18 -1.99
C CYS A 87 -4.40 12.07 -3.06
N GLU A 88 -4.18 11.21 -4.05
CA GLU A 88 -5.17 10.85 -5.07
C GLU A 88 -5.37 9.34 -5.14
N GLU A 89 -6.60 8.92 -5.47
CA GLU A 89 -6.95 7.52 -5.73
C GLU A 89 -6.71 7.18 -7.20
N ILE A 90 -5.97 6.10 -7.44
CA ILE A 90 -5.74 5.55 -8.77
C ILE A 90 -6.72 4.39 -8.99
N ASP A 91 -7.29 4.26 -10.19
CA ASP A 91 -8.13 3.09 -10.48
C ASP A 91 -7.36 1.78 -10.25
N SER A 92 -7.75 1.03 -9.22
CA SER A 92 -7.13 -0.22 -8.83
C SER A 92 -7.84 -1.45 -9.41
N SER A 93 -8.87 -1.26 -10.24
CA SER A 93 -9.71 -2.36 -10.74
C SER A 93 -8.92 -3.38 -11.57
N ALA A 94 -7.81 -2.97 -12.19
CA ALA A 94 -6.95 -3.84 -12.99
C ALA A 94 -5.96 -4.66 -12.16
N VAL A 95 -5.68 -4.28 -10.90
CA VAL A 95 -4.82 -5.02 -9.95
C VAL A 95 -5.72 -5.65 -8.88
N PRO A 96 -6.20 -6.89 -9.09
CA PRO A 96 -7.20 -7.49 -8.23
C PRO A 96 -6.64 -7.73 -6.82
N MET A 97 -7.20 -7.03 -5.83
CA MET A 97 -6.78 -7.13 -4.43
C MET A 97 -5.26 -6.95 -4.27
N GLY A 98 -4.71 -5.92 -4.93
CA GLY A 98 -3.29 -5.56 -4.84
C GLY A 98 -2.88 -5.29 -3.40
N ASN A 99 -1.76 -5.85 -2.95
CA ASN A 99 -1.40 -5.78 -1.53
C ASN A 99 0.12 -5.68 -1.30
N GLY A 100 0.95 -6.23 -2.18
CA GLY A 100 2.39 -5.97 -2.19
C GLY A 100 2.79 -5.14 -3.40
N GLY A 101 3.87 -4.38 -3.31
CA GLY A 101 4.39 -3.55 -4.39
C GLY A 101 5.87 -3.26 -4.24
N VAL A 102 6.57 -3.09 -5.37
CA VAL A 102 7.97 -2.67 -5.44
C VAL A 102 8.21 -1.87 -6.72
N ASN A 103 9.20 -0.97 -6.72
CA ASN A 103 9.64 -0.32 -7.96
C ASN A 103 10.10 -1.38 -8.97
N TYR A 104 9.70 -1.23 -10.23
CA TYR A 104 10.10 -2.11 -11.31
C TYR A 104 10.09 -1.36 -12.63
N LYS A 105 11.25 -1.25 -13.28
CA LYS A 105 11.44 -0.41 -14.47
C LYS A 105 10.99 1.04 -14.19
N ASP A 106 10.16 1.59 -15.05
CA ASP A 106 9.52 2.91 -14.99
C ASP A 106 8.17 2.90 -14.25
N GLY A 107 7.85 1.80 -13.55
CA GLY A 107 6.59 1.64 -12.87
C GLY A 107 6.70 0.80 -11.60
N ILE A 108 5.59 0.17 -11.25
CA ILE A 108 5.41 -0.58 -10.01
C ILE A 108 5.01 -1.99 -10.36
N LEU A 109 5.66 -2.95 -9.73
CA LEU A 109 5.26 -4.35 -9.77
C LEU A 109 4.41 -4.66 -8.54
N PHE A 110 3.11 -4.84 -8.74
CA PHE A 110 2.17 -5.23 -7.70
C PHE A 110 1.95 -6.73 -7.66
N CYS A 111 1.74 -7.25 -6.45
CA CYS A 111 1.19 -8.59 -6.21
C CYS A 111 -0.33 -8.50 -6.11
N GLY A 112 -1.05 -9.06 -7.10
CA GLY A 112 -2.51 -9.17 -7.10
C GLY A 112 -2.98 -10.54 -6.61
N GLN A 113 -3.92 -10.56 -5.67
CA GLN A 113 -4.46 -11.81 -5.11
C GLN A 113 -5.48 -12.50 -6.02
N GLY A 114 -5.97 -11.81 -7.04
CA GLY A 114 -7.02 -12.29 -7.93
C GLY A 114 -8.43 -12.09 -7.39
N SER A 115 -9.40 -12.38 -8.24
CA SER A 115 -10.84 -12.32 -7.98
C SER A 115 -11.54 -13.50 -8.67
N LEU A 116 -12.86 -13.47 -8.76
CA LEU A 116 -13.61 -14.48 -9.52
C LEU A 116 -13.36 -14.38 -11.02
N ASP A 117 -13.07 -13.18 -11.51
CA ASP A 117 -12.94 -12.82 -12.92
C ASP A 117 -11.49 -12.52 -13.35
N LYS A 118 -10.58 -12.25 -12.41
CA LYS A 118 -9.17 -11.93 -12.69
C LYS A 118 -8.24 -12.90 -11.98
N PRO A 119 -7.17 -13.39 -12.64
CA PRO A 119 -6.23 -14.32 -12.02
C PRO A 119 -5.46 -13.64 -10.88
N SER A 120 -4.82 -14.43 -10.03
CA SER A 120 -3.77 -13.89 -9.16
C SER A 120 -2.46 -13.81 -9.95
N GLY A 121 -1.58 -12.87 -9.61
CA GLY A 121 -0.38 -12.66 -10.41
C GLY A 121 0.48 -11.47 -9.99
N LEU A 122 1.53 -11.27 -10.77
CA LEU A 122 2.32 -10.04 -10.74
C LEU A 122 1.85 -9.11 -11.85
N TYR A 123 1.51 -7.89 -11.46
CA TYR A 123 0.96 -6.85 -12.32
C TYR A 123 1.93 -5.69 -12.39
N PHE A 124 2.36 -5.33 -13.59
CA PHE A 124 3.06 -4.07 -13.80
C PHE A 124 2.03 -2.94 -13.94
N MET A 125 2.26 -1.83 -13.26
CA MET A 125 1.50 -0.59 -13.43
C MET A 125 2.48 0.55 -13.72
N GLN A 126 2.21 1.37 -14.74
CA GLN A 126 3.00 2.59 -14.96
C GLN A 126 2.91 3.52 -13.74
N ALA A 127 4.00 4.17 -13.36
CA ALA A 127 4.01 5.12 -12.25
C ALA A 127 3.39 6.49 -12.62
N THR A 128 3.13 6.75 -13.90
CA THR A 128 2.54 7.99 -14.38
C THR A 128 1.22 7.74 -15.08
N ALA A 129 0.34 8.74 -15.09
CA ALA A 129 -0.91 8.68 -15.83
C ALA A 129 -0.64 8.32 -17.31
N PRO A 130 -1.41 7.39 -17.90
CA PRO A 130 -2.71 6.93 -17.46
C PRO A 130 -2.70 5.65 -16.58
N TYR A 131 -1.57 5.32 -15.94
CA TYR A 131 -1.44 4.19 -15.01
C TYR A 131 -1.79 2.84 -15.65
N ILE A 132 -1.31 2.59 -16.88
CA ILE A 132 -1.62 1.37 -17.61
C ILE A 132 -1.12 0.16 -16.81
N VAL A 133 -1.98 -0.85 -16.70
CA VAL A 133 -1.71 -2.10 -15.97
C VAL A 133 -1.59 -3.27 -16.94
N GLU A 134 -0.57 -4.10 -16.75
CA GLU A 134 -0.32 -5.34 -17.49
C GLU A 134 -0.08 -6.51 -16.53
N LEU A 135 -0.74 -7.65 -16.76
CA LEU A 135 -0.44 -8.90 -16.06
C LEU A 135 0.83 -9.52 -16.65
N LEU A 136 1.91 -9.59 -15.87
CA LEU A 136 3.18 -10.15 -16.34
C LEU A 136 3.24 -11.67 -16.18
N VAL A 137 2.77 -12.18 -15.04
CA VAL A 137 2.82 -13.61 -14.74
C VAL A 137 1.70 -14.00 -13.78
N SER A 138 0.99 -15.08 -14.12
CA SER A 138 -0.12 -15.63 -13.33
C SER A 138 0.04 -17.11 -12.99
N ASN A 139 1.09 -17.77 -13.50
CA ASN A 139 1.31 -19.19 -13.32
C ASN A 139 2.79 -19.57 -13.42
N TYR A 140 3.10 -20.77 -12.94
CA TYR A 140 4.40 -21.42 -13.10
C TYR A 140 4.20 -22.92 -13.32
N HIS A 141 4.76 -23.48 -14.40
CA HIS A 141 4.52 -24.88 -14.82
C HIS A 141 3.02 -25.29 -14.81
N SER A 142 2.18 -24.46 -15.42
CA SER A 142 0.73 -24.67 -15.50
C SER A 142 0.00 -24.68 -14.15
N ARG A 143 0.67 -24.26 -13.07
CA ARG A 143 0.04 -24.01 -11.77
C ARG A 143 -0.21 -22.52 -11.63
N GLU A 144 -1.48 -22.14 -11.60
CA GLU A 144 -1.88 -20.78 -11.27
C GLU A 144 -1.35 -20.38 -9.90
N PHE A 145 -0.93 -19.12 -9.80
CA PHE A 145 -0.57 -18.57 -8.50
C PHE A 145 -1.78 -18.52 -7.58
N LYS A 146 -1.51 -18.65 -6.29
CA LYS A 146 -2.49 -18.47 -5.20
C LYS A 146 -1.91 -17.46 -4.22
N LEU A 147 -1.85 -16.19 -4.62
CA LEU A 147 -1.42 -15.12 -3.73
C LEU A 147 -2.56 -14.84 -2.74
N ARG A 148 -2.50 -15.44 -1.54
CA ARG A 148 -3.47 -15.21 -0.46
C ARG A 148 -2.76 -14.71 0.79
N GLN A 149 -3.23 -13.60 1.34
CA GLN A 149 -2.92 -13.16 2.72
C GLN A 149 -3.78 -13.88 3.79
N ARG A 150 -4.68 -14.80 3.41
CA ARG A 150 -5.63 -15.43 4.37
C ARG A 150 -5.56 -16.95 4.41
N CYS A 151 -5.08 -17.48 5.54
CA CYS A 151 -5.53 -18.76 6.10
C CYS A 151 -6.87 -18.52 6.82
N ASN A 152 -7.97 -19.03 6.28
CA ASN A 152 -9.27 -18.96 6.95
C ASN A 152 -9.30 -20.00 8.08
N HIS A 153 -9.03 -19.60 9.32
CA HIS A 153 -9.46 -20.35 10.50
C HIS A 153 -10.67 -19.63 11.11
N PRO A 154 -11.82 -20.31 11.29
CA PRO A 154 -13.06 -19.66 11.68
C PRO A 154 -13.08 -19.44 13.19
N ARG A 155 -12.52 -18.33 13.68
CA ARG A 155 -12.88 -17.73 14.98
C ARG A 155 -12.12 -16.42 15.17
N ARG A 156 -12.88 -15.38 15.55
CA ARG A 156 -12.49 -14.01 15.94
C ARG A 156 -12.48 -13.00 14.78
N ARG A 157 -13.64 -12.37 14.59
CA ARG A 157 -13.76 -11.04 13.98
C ARG A 157 -13.58 -10.04 15.13
N VAL A 158 -12.55 -9.22 15.10
CA VAL A 158 -12.39 -8.07 16.00
C VAL A 158 -12.61 -6.86 15.11
N ASP A 159 -13.72 -6.15 15.33
CA ASP A 159 -13.97 -4.89 14.66
C ASP A 159 -13.07 -3.84 15.32
N MET A 160 -12.04 -3.44 14.60
CA MET A 160 -11.10 -2.40 15.00
C MET A 160 -11.30 -1.24 14.03
N VAL A 161 -11.89 -0.15 14.50
CA VAL A 161 -11.96 1.10 13.74
C VAL A 161 -10.54 1.65 13.65
N HIS A 162 -9.83 1.30 12.58
CA HIS A 162 -8.47 1.76 12.32
C HIS A 162 -8.52 3.07 11.54
N ARG A 163 -8.07 4.15 12.18
CA ARG A 163 -7.58 5.33 11.46
C ARG A 163 -6.26 4.95 10.83
N SER A 164 -6.11 5.16 9.53
CA SER A 164 -4.86 4.89 8.82
C SER A 164 -4.26 6.21 8.35
N ALA A 165 -2.96 6.33 8.55
CA ALA A 165 -2.17 7.53 8.28
C ALA A 165 -0.79 7.11 7.78
N VAL A 166 -0.19 7.94 6.96
CA VAL A 166 1.15 7.73 6.42
C VAL A 166 2.10 8.69 7.11
N TRP A 167 3.17 8.12 7.67
CA TRP A 167 4.22 8.85 8.34
C TRP A 167 5.53 8.57 7.60
N ILE A 168 6.33 9.62 7.38
CA ILE A 168 7.71 9.49 6.91
C ILE A 168 8.62 10.16 7.95
#